data_AF-M5E8L6-F1
#
_entry.id   AF-M5E8L6-F1
#
_cell.length_a   1.000
_cell.length_b   1.000
_cell.length_c   1.000
_cell.angle_alpha   90.00
_cell.angle_beta   90.00
_cell.angle_gamma   90.00
#
_symmetry.space_group_name_H-M   'P 1'
#
loop_
_entity.id
_entity.type
_entity.pdbx_description
1 polymer ?
#
loop_
_entity_poly.entity_id
_entity_poly.type
_entity_poly.pdbx_seq_one_letter_code
_entity_poly.pdbx_strand_id
1 'polypeptide(L)'
;MLAGYTLIDTPGANNSRDERHKERFINALKEYPKSPVIYVLNATQLGTTDDAEIIQTIREVNLKQSVIFVLNKVDALDEKRGETAKHYVALASKYLEGLGYKNAQIIPLMAQSALIAKKSLNHVELKRRERNILGAELVRFRENPIHFNSAAAIPRVLKKNVRRRLTKISKGKIPAMSKTELHAFVDYTGLSALSTLIMDTA
;
A
#
# COMPACT_ATOMS: atom_id res chain seq x y z
N MET A 1 -26.96 3.06 -2.28
CA MET A 1 -26.43 1.85 -1.62
C MET A 1 -25.23 2.27 -0.79
N LEU A 2 -25.27 2.07 0.53
CA LEU A 2 -24.04 2.03 1.32
C LEU A 2 -23.36 0.69 0.97
N ALA A 3 -22.28 0.73 0.19
CA ALA A 3 -21.42 -0.43 0.07
C ALA A 3 -20.77 -0.65 1.45
N GLY A 4 -21.27 -1.64 2.19
CA GLY A 4 -20.65 -2.09 3.42
C GLY A 4 -19.45 -2.97 3.08
N TYR A 5 -18.30 -2.71 3.70
CA TYR A 5 -17.12 -3.56 3.60
C TYR A 5 -16.84 -4.19 4.97
N THR A 6 -16.53 -5.48 4.97
CA THR A 6 -16.03 -6.18 6.15
C THR A 6 -14.53 -6.38 5.97
N LEU A 7 -13.73 -5.85 6.89
CA LEU A 7 -12.30 -6.10 6.94
C LEU A 7 -12.03 -7.21 7.96
N ILE A 8 -11.40 -8.30 7.51
CA ILE A 8 -10.97 -9.39 8.36
C ILE A 8 -9.47 -9.21 8.59
N ASP A 9 -9.10 -8.77 9.79
CA ASP A 9 -7.69 -8.69 10.17
C ASP A 9 -7.22 -10.06 10.66
N THR A 10 -6.18 -10.59 10.01
CA THR A 10 -5.65 -11.93 10.30
C THR A 10 -4.40 -11.82 11.16
N PRO A 11 -4.18 -12.70 12.15
CA PRO A 11 -2.97 -12.70 12.96
C PRO A 11 -1.68 -12.71 12.12
N GLY A 12 -0.68 -11.92 12.51
CA GLY A 12 0.57 -11.78 11.76
C GLY A 12 1.47 -13.03 11.79
N ALA A 13 2.36 -13.11 10.80
CA ALA A 13 3.27 -14.24 10.57
C ALA A 13 4.24 -14.51 11.74
N ASN A 14 4.65 -13.48 12.50
CA ASN A 14 5.56 -13.69 13.64
C ASN A 14 4.94 -14.53 14.78
N ASN A 15 3.62 -14.78 14.75
CA ASN A 15 2.92 -15.71 15.64
C ASN A 15 2.40 -16.96 14.91
N SER A 16 2.74 -17.18 13.62
CA SER A 16 2.26 -18.31 12.80
C SER A 16 2.82 -19.67 13.22
N ARG A 17 3.77 -19.70 14.18
CA ARG A 17 4.22 -20.94 14.83
C ARG A 17 3.13 -21.61 15.66
N ASP A 18 2.02 -20.94 15.93
CA ASP A 18 0.83 -21.55 16.48
C ASP A 18 -0.07 -22.03 15.34
N GLU A 19 -0.19 -23.35 15.16
CA GLU A 19 -1.02 -23.99 14.12
C GLU A 19 -2.44 -23.42 14.07
N ARG A 20 -2.97 -22.98 15.22
CA ARG A 20 -4.31 -22.38 15.35
C ARG A 20 -4.46 -21.07 14.58
N HIS A 21 -3.40 -20.28 14.48
CA HIS A 21 -3.44 -19.02 13.72
C HIS A 21 -3.46 -19.26 12.21
N LYS A 22 -2.67 -20.23 11.73
CA LYS A 22 -2.67 -20.67 10.32
C LYS A 22 -4.02 -21.27 9.94
N GLU A 23 -4.61 -22.08 10.81
CA GLU A 23 -5.93 -22.67 10.58
C GLU A 23 -7.02 -21.58 10.46
N ARG A 24 -7.05 -20.60 11.36
CA ARG A 24 -7.99 -19.46 11.27
C ARG A 24 -7.85 -18.68 9.97
N PHE A 25 -6.60 -18.44 9.54
CA PHE A 25 -6.33 -17.78 8.26
C PHE A 25 -6.87 -18.57 7.07
N ILE A 26 -6.59 -19.88 7.01
CA ILE A 26 -7.07 -20.76 5.95
C ILE A 26 -8.61 -20.84 5.95
N ASN A 27 -9.23 -20.92 7.13
CA ASN A 27 -10.68 -20.94 7.26
C ASN A 27 -11.31 -19.64 6.74
N ALA A 28 -10.72 -18.48 7.05
CA ALA A 28 -11.18 -17.20 6.50
C ALA A 28 -11.09 -17.17 4.96
N LEU A 29 -10.00 -17.66 4.37
CA LEU A 29 -9.88 -17.74 2.91
C LEU A 29 -10.94 -18.65 2.27
N LYS A 30 -11.27 -19.77 2.92
CA LYS A 30 -12.29 -20.72 2.46
C LYS A 30 -13.71 -20.20 2.63
N GLU A 31 -13.98 -19.45 3.70
CA GLU A 31 -15.28 -18.85 4.00
C GLU A 31 -15.59 -17.69 3.05
N TYR A 32 -14.56 -16.94 2.62
CA TYR A 32 -14.69 -15.77 1.75
C TYR A 32 -13.94 -15.91 0.41
N PRO A 33 -14.23 -16.95 -0.42
CA PRO A 33 -13.42 -17.31 -1.59
C PRO A 33 -13.54 -16.32 -2.77
N LYS A 34 -14.40 -15.31 -2.66
CA LYS A 34 -14.56 -14.23 -3.66
C LYS A 34 -14.03 -12.89 -3.19
N SER A 35 -13.69 -12.75 -1.90
CA SER A 35 -13.25 -11.47 -1.32
C SER A 35 -11.78 -11.19 -1.63
N PRO A 36 -11.41 -10.00 -2.15
CA PRO A 36 -10.02 -9.71 -2.44
C PRO A 36 -9.16 -9.78 -1.18
N VAL A 37 -7.97 -10.38 -1.29
CA VAL A 37 -6.98 -10.43 -0.22
C VAL A 37 -6.02 -9.26 -0.39
N ILE A 38 -5.85 -8.45 0.66
CA ILE A 38 -4.82 -7.40 0.69
C ILE A 38 -3.65 -7.93 1.48
N TYR A 39 -2.53 -8.17 0.79
CA TYR A 39 -1.32 -8.67 1.44
C TYR A 39 -0.29 -7.55 1.60
N VAL A 40 0.14 -7.28 2.83
CA VAL A 40 1.03 -6.15 3.16
C VAL A 40 2.46 -6.64 3.33
N LEU A 41 3.31 -6.35 2.34
CA LEU A 41 4.75 -6.55 2.36
C LEU A 41 5.45 -5.39 3.07
N ASN A 42 6.56 -5.69 3.76
CA ASN A 42 7.45 -4.66 4.31
C ASN A 42 8.59 -4.35 3.34
N ALA A 43 8.66 -3.13 2.80
CA ALA A 43 9.71 -2.73 1.86
C ALA A 43 11.14 -2.88 2.44
N THR A 44 11.33 -2.70 3.75
CA THR A 44 12.66 -2.80 4.37
C THR A 44 13.08 -4.23 4.70
N GLN A 45 12.15 -5.19 4.60
CA GLN A 45 12.33 -6.60 4.99
C GLN A 45 11.61 -7.50 3.98
N LEU A 46 11.87 -7.29 2.70
CA LEU A 46 11.18 -8.03 1.64
C LEU A 46 11.66 -9.48 1.59
N GLY A 47 10.73 -10.43 1.50
CA GLY A 47 11.02 -11.83 1.21
C GLY A 47 11.46 -12.65 2.41
N THR A 48 10.84 -12.42 3.57
CA THR A 48 11.04 -13.30 4.73
C THR A 48 10.45 -14.69 4.45
N THR A 49 10.98 -15.73 5.12
CA THR A 49 10.44 -17.09 5.02
C THR A 49 8.97 -17.15 5.40
N ASP A 50 8.59 -16.40 6.44
CA ASP A 50 7.22 -16.35 6.94
C ASP A 50 6.26 -15.73 5.92
N ASP A 51 6.71 -14.67 5.21
CA ASP A 51 5.91 -14.07 4.13
C ASP A 51 5.70 -15.07 2.99
N ALA A 52 6.75 -15.83 2.62
CA ALA A 52 6.68 -16.77 1.51
C ALA A 52 5.66 -17.89 1.78
N GLU A 53 5.67 -18.45 3.00
CA GLU A 53 4.73 -19.50 3.40
C GLU A 53 3.27 -19.03 3.35
N ILE A 54 2.97 -17.83 3.85
CA ILE A 54 1.61 -17.31 3.84
C ILE A 54 1.14 -17.04 2.41
N ILE A 55 1.98 -16.41 1.58
CA ILE A 55 1.66 -16.07 0.19
C ILE A 55 1.40 -17.34 -0.64
N GLN A 56 2.20 -18.40 -0.42
CA GLN A 56 1.97 -19.72 -1.02
C GLN A 56 0.66 -20.34 -0.52
N THR A 57 0.38 -20.29 0.78
CA THR A 57 -0.86 -20.81 1.36
C THR A 57 -2.11 -20.18 0.74
N ILE A 58 -2.13 -18.85 0.50
CA ILE A 58 -3.25 -18.17 -0.18
C ILE A 58 -3.51 -18.81 -1.55
N ARG A 59 -2.44 -19.04 -2.29
CA ARG A 59 -2.49 -19.57 -3.65
C ARG A 59 -2.93 -21.03 -3.68
N GLU A 60 -2.46 -21.84 -2.74
CA GLU A 60 -2.84 -23.24 -2.59
C GLU A 60 -4.30 -23.41 -2.21
N VAL A 61 -4.82 -22.56 -1.31
CA VAL A 61 -6.22 -22.58 -0.91
C VAL A 61 -7.14 -22.16 -2.05
N ASN A 62 -6.80 -21.08 -2.77
CA ASN A 62 -7.58 -20.62 -3.90
C ASN A 62 -6.74 -19.90 -4.95
N LEU A 63 -6.37 -20.62 -6.01
CA LEU A 63 -5.63 -20.09 -7.17
C LEU A 63 -6.32 -18.93 -7.89
N LYS A 64 -7.66 -18.82 -7.79
CA LYS A 64 -8.46 -17.78 -8.45
C LYS A 64 -8.70 -16.57 -7.55
N GLN A 65 -8.23 -16.61 -6.29
CA GLN A 65 -8.41 -15.50 -5.35
C GLN A 65 -7.70 -14.26 -5.89
N SER A 66 -8.42 -13.13 -5.92
CA SER A 66 -7.79 -11.84 -6.23
C SER A 66 -6.90 -11.44 -5.06
N VAL A 67 -5.62 -11.18 -5.33
CA VAL A 67 -4.66 -10.73 -4.32
C VAL A 67 -4.05 -9.40 -4.75
N ILE A 68 -4.18 -8.40 -3.89
CA ILE A 68 -3.59 -7.06 -4.04
C ILE A 68 -2.39 -6.98 -3.10
N PHE A 69 -1.18 -6.82 -3.65
CA PHE A 69 0.02 -6.67 -2.85
C PHE A 69 0.28 -5.19 -2.56
N VAL A 70 0.52 -4.89 -1.29
CA VAL A 70 0.85 -3.56 -0.81
C VAL A 70 2.28 -3.60 -0.29
N LEU A 71 3.18 -2.86 -0.94
CA LEU A 71 4.55 -2.71 -0.49
C LEU A 71 4.63 -1.50 0.45
N ASN A 72 4.49 -1.73 1.74
CA ASN A 72 4.41 -0.69 2.75
C ASN A 72 5.81 -0.24 3.21
N LYS A 73 5.88 0.95 3.82
CA LYS A 73 7.11 1.60 4.32
C LYS A 73 8.08 2.02 3.23
N VAL A 74 7.59 2.36 2.03
CA VAL A 74 8.44 2.88 0.96
C VAL A 74 9.06 4.23 1.28
N ASP A 75 8.51 4.94 2.28
CA ASP A 75 9.09 6.15 2.87
C ASP A 75 10.41 5.91 3.59
N ALA A 76 10.67 4.69 4.06
CA ALA A 76 11.90 4.33 4.78
C ALA A 76 13.06 3.93 3.86
N LEU A 77 12.86 3.91 2.54
CA LEU A 77 13.90 3.56 1.57
C LEU A 77 14.89 4.72 1.39
N ASP A 78 16.17 4.40 1.25
CA ASP A 78 17.23 5.39 1.03
C ASP A 78 17.52 5.60 -0.47
N GLU A 79 16.83 6.59 -1.07
CA GLU A 79 17.04 6.93 -2.48
C GLU A 79 18.49 7.31 -2.81
N LYS A 80 19.27 7.84 -1.84
CA LYS A 80 20.68 8.17 -2.07
C LYS A 80 21.55 6.93 -2.26
N ARG A 81 21.10 5.78 -1.76
CA ARG A 81 21.73 4.46 -1.96
C ARG A 81 21.15 3.70 -3.15
N GLY A 82 20.29 4.34 -3.94
CA GLY A 82 19.62 3.72 -5.09
C GLY A 82 18.38 2.90 -4.70
N GLU A 83 17.95 2.94 -3.44
CA GLU A 83 16.76 2.25 -2.94
C GLU A 83 15.49 3.01 -3.35
N THR A 84 15.20 3.05 -4.65
CA THR A 84 14.01 3.74 -5.14
C THR A 84 12.78 2.85 -5.01
N ALA A 85 11.59 3.46 -4.88
CA ALA A 85 10.34 2.71 -4.90
C ALA A 85 10.18 1.86 -6.18
N LYS A 86 10.65 2.36 -7.33
CA LYS A 86 10.63 1.61 -8.59
C LYS A 86 11.50 0.36 -8.51
N HIS A 87 12.68 0.45 -7.91
CA HIS A 87 13.57 -0.68 -7.71
C HIS A 87 12.92 -1.72 -6.78
N TYR A 88 12.39 -1.30 -5.64
CA TYR A 88 11.79 -2.22 -4.67
C TYR A 88 10.47 -2.83 -5.16
N VAL A 89 9.66 -2.13 -5.95
CA VAL A 89 8.51 -2.73 -6.64
C VAL A 89 8.96 -3.81 -7.62
N ALA A 90 10.06 -3.61 -8.35
CA ALA A 90 10.60 -4.63 -9.24
C ALA A 90 11.14 -5.84 -8.48
N LEU A 91 11.80 -5.64 -7.33
CA LEU A 91 12.22 -6.73 -6.44
C LEU A 91 11.01 -7.51 -5.91
N ALA A 92 9.97 -6.81 -5.45
CA ALA A 92 8.73 -7.44 -5.00
C ALA A 92 8.05 -8.23 -6.13
N SER A 93 8.02 -7.71 -7.36
CA SER A 93 7.50 -8.44 -8.52
C SER A 93 8.25 -9.75 -8.74
N LYS A 94 9.59 -9.72 -8.74
CA LYS A 94 10.40 -10.94 -8.92
C LYS A 94 10.19 -11.95 -7.79
N TYR A 95 10.13 -11.48 -6.56
CA TYR A 95 9.84 -12.32 -5.39
C TYR A 95 8.48 -13.03 -5.54
N LEU A 96 7.43 -12.27 -5.86
CA LEU A 96 6.07 -12.78 -6.03
C LEU A 96 5.95 -13.71 -7.26
N GLU A 97 6.66 -13.41 -8.34
CA GLU A 97 6.78 -14.30 -9.51
C GLU A 97 7.39 -15.65 -9.13
N GLY A 98 8.40 -15.68 -8.26
CA GLY A 98 8.98 -16.91 -7.71
C GLY A 98 7.99 -17.74 -6.89
N LEU A 99 7.00 -17.09 -6.26
CA LEU A 99 5.88 -17.75 -5.57
C LEU A 99 4.69 -18.05 -6.52
N GLY A 100 4.85 -17.72 -7.79
CA GLY A 100 3.95 -17.99 -8.91
C GLY A 100 2.79 -17.00 -9.08
N TYR A 101 2.91 -15.80 -8.50
CA TYR A 101 2.05 -14.65 -8.82
C TYR A 101 2.65 -13.86 -10.00
N LYS A 102 2.40 -14.33 -11.21
CA LYS A 102 2.81 -13.63 -12.44
C LYS A 102 2.01 -12.34 -12.61
N ASN A 103 2.68 -11.23 -12.94
CA ASN A 103 2.05 -9.92 -13.12
C ASN A 103 1.27 -9.43 -11.88
N ALA A 104 1.80 -9.69 -10.68
CA ALA A 104 1.19 -9.27 -9.41
C ALA A 104 0.92 -7.75 -9.40
N GLN A 105 -0.25 -7.37 -8.88
CA GLN A 105 -0.58 -5.97 -8.66
C GLN A 105 0.11 -5.48 -7.38
N ILE A 106 1.04 -4.52 -7.51
CA ILE A 106 1.85 -4.03 -6.39
C ILE A 106 1.68 -2.53 -6.24
N ILE A 107 1.22 -2.10 -5.06
CA ILE A 107 1.03 -0.70 -4.70
C ILE A 107 2.07 -0.31 -3.64
N PRO A 108 3.02 0.60 -3.94
CA PRO A 108 3.86 1.21 -2.92
C PRO A 108 3.00 2.07 -2.00
N LEU A 109 3.15 1.91 -0.68
CA LEU A 109 2.33 2.57 0.33
C LEU A 109 3.17 3.16 1.47
N MET A 110 2.83 4.38 1.88
CA MET A 110 3.31 5.02 3.10
C MET A 110 2.18 5.06 4.15
N ALA A 111 1.83 3.92 4.74
CA ALA A 111 0.61 3.81 5.54
C ALA A 111 0.58 4.78 6.73
N GLN A 112 1.73 4.97 7.39
CA GLN A 112 1.85 5.89 8.53
C GLN A 112 1.61 7.35 8.08
N SER A 113 2.25 7.78 7.00
CA SER A 113 2.09 9.13 6.47
C SER A 113 0.66 9.40 6.00
N ALA A 114 0.02 8.40 5.38
CA ALA A 114 -1.38 8.49 4.97
C ALA A 114 -2.33 8.66 6.17
N LEU A 115 -2.12 7.88 7.24
CA LEU A 115 -2.88 7.99 8.49
C LEU A 115 -2.72 9.37 9.13
N ILE A 116 -1.49 9.88 9.22
CA ILE A 116 -1.20 11.18 9.81
C ILE A 116 -1.88 12.31 9.00
N ALA A 117 -1.79 12.25 7.67
CA ALA A 117 -2.46 13.22 6.81
C ALA A 117 -3.99 13.18 6.96
N LYS A 118 -4.57 11.97 7.07
CA LYS A 118 -6.01 11.78 7.32
C LYS A 118 -6.45 12.32 8.68
N LYS A 119 -5.64 12.14 9.73
CA LYS A 119 -5.88 12.78 11.04
C LYS A 119 -5.92 14.30 10.91
N SER A 120 -4.95 14.89 10.22
CA SER A 120 -4.91 16.34 9.98
C SER A 120 -6.13 16.84 9.19
N LEU A 121 -6.56 16.11 8.16
CA LEU A 121 -7.75 16.42 7.37
C LEU A 121 -9.05 16.36 8.18
N ASN A 122 -9.08 15.51 9.21
CA ASN A 122 -10.24 15.30 10.08
C ASN A 122 -10.16 16.12 11.39
N HIS A 123 -9.24 17.09 11.47
CA HIS A 123 -9.04 17.92 12.66
C HIS A 123 -8.72 17.13 13.93
N VAL A 124 -8.12 15.93 13.79
CA VAL A 124 -7.59 15.15 14.91
C VAL A 124 -6.21 15.69 15.27
N GLU A 125 -5.99 15.96 16.56
CA GLU A 125 -4.73 16.50 17.04
C GLU A 125 -3.56 15.55 16.75
N LEU A 126 -2.50 16.10 16.16
CA LEU A 126 -1.27 15.37 15.85
C LEU A 126 -0.25 15.48 16.98
N LYS A 127 0.26 14.33 17.43
CA LYS A 127 1.40 14.28 18.35
C LYS A 127 2.62 14.96 17.70
N ARG A 128 3.56 15.45 18.53
CA ARG A 128 4.82 16.07 18.05
C ARG A 128 5.53 15.23 16.99
N ARG A 129 5.65 13.92 17.22
CA ARG A 129 6.27 12.98 16.28
C ARG A 129 5.52 12.92 14.94
N GLU A 130 4.19 12.90 14.97
CA GLU A 130 3.36 12.85 13.76
C GLU A 130 3.48 14.15 12.94
N ARG A 131 3.53 15.31 13.62
CA ARG A 131 3.79 16.61 12.96
C ARG A 131 5.14 16.63 12.26
N ASN A 132 6.19 16.12 12.90
CA ASN A 132 7.52 16.06 12.31
C ASN A 132 7.55 15.14 11.07
N ILE A 133 6.91 13.96 11.14
CA ILE A 133 6.78 13.04 10.00
C ILE A 133 6.05 13.73 8.85
N LEU A 134 4.87 14.32 9.11
CA LEU A 134 4.07 14.97 8.07
C LEU A 134 4.83 16.12 7.39
N GLY A 135 5.50 16.96 8.18
CA GLY A 135 6.29 18.08 7.67
C GLY A 135 7.42 17.60 6.74
N ALA A 136 8.19 16.60 7.17
CA ALA A 136 9.29 16.04 6.38
C ALA A 136 8.79 15.41 5.07
N GLU A 137 7.72 14.61 5.15
CA GLU A 137 7.20 13.91 3.97
C GLU A 137 6.47 14.85 2.98
N LEU A 138 5.89 15.94 3.45
CA LEU A 138 5.34 16.99 2.56
C LEU A 138 6.45 17.71 1.78
N VAL A 139 7.65 17.86 2.34
CA VAL A 139 8.80 18.40 1.60
C VAL A 139 9.19 17.45 0.47
N ARG A 140 9.42 16.17 0.78
CA ARG A 140 9.72 15.12 -0.23
C ARG A 140 8.65 15.04 -1.32
N PHE A 141 7.39 15.13 -0.91
CA PHE A 141 6.27 15.15 -1.82
C PHE A 141 6.33 16.30 -2.82
N ARG A 142 6.62 17.53 -2.36
CA ARG A 142 6.71 18.71 -3.23
C ARG A 142 7.85 18.61 -4.23
N GLU A 143 8.97 18.00 -3.82
CA GLU A 143 10.13 17.77 -4.69
C GLU A 143 9.83 16.77 -5.81
N ASN A 144 9.12 15.68 -5.50
CA ASN A 144 8.81 14.65 -6.49
C ASN A 144 7.37 14.09 -6.35
N PRO A 145 6.34 14.81 -6.80
CA PRO A 145 4.95 14.46 -6.52
C PRO A 145 4.44 13.16 -7.14
N ILE A 146 5.15 12.57 -8.10
CA ILE A 146 4.64 11.44 -8.91
C ILE A 146 5.44 10.14 -8.77
N HIS A 147 6.49 10.08 -7.95
CA HIS A 147 7.41 8.94 -7.97
C HIS A 147 6.78 7.63 -7.51
N PHE A 148 6.07 7.61 -6.38
CA PHE A 148 5.39 6.39 -5.91
C PHE A 148 4.27 5.94 -6.86
N ASN A 149 3.47 6.89 -7.37
CA ASN A 149 2.45 6.57 -8.37
C ASN A 149 3.05 5.95 -9.65
N SER A 150 4.22 6.45 -10.07
CA SER A 150 4.91 5.94 -11.27
C SER A 150 5.52 4.56 -11.03
N ALA A 151 5.96 4.27 -9.81
CA ALA A 151 6.52 2.98 -9.41
C ALA A 151 5.47 1.86 -9.31
N ALA A 152 4.20 2.18 -9.04
CA ALA A 152 3.14 1.19 -8.85
C ALA A 152 2.96 0.24 -10.06
N ALA A 153 2.97 -1.06 -9.79
CA ALA A 153 2.73 -2.13 -10.76
C ALA A 153 1.22 -2.44 -10.83
N ILE A 154 0.45 -1.49 -11.34
CA ILE A 154 -1.00 -1.59 -11.55
C ILE A 154 -1.37 -1.08 -12.95
N PRO A 155 -2.57 -1.40 -13.48
CA PRO A 155 -3.01 -0.92 -14.79
C PRO A 155 -2.87 0.60 -14.96
N ARG A 156 -2.41 1.03 -16.15
CA ARG A 156 -2.12 2.45 -16.44
C ARG A 156 -3.34 3.36 -16.23
N VAL A 157 -4.54 2.85 -16.49
CA VAL A 157 -5.80 3.59 -16.32
C VAL A 157 -5.98 4.05 -14.87
N LEU A 158 -5.68 3.17 -13.89
CA LEU A 158 -5.79 3.48 -12.46
C LEU A 158 -4.76 4.53 -12.02
N LYS A 159 -3.56 4.50 -12.60
CA LYS A 159 -2.53 5.51 -12.33
C LYS A 159 -2.87 6.88 -12.89
N LYS A 160 -3.58 6.96 -14.02
CA LYS A 160 -3.84 8.21 -14.75
C LYS A 160 -4.62 9.22 -13.93
N ASN A 161 -5.62 8.77 -13.17
CA ASN A 161 -6.48 9.64 -12.36
C ASN A 161 -5.71 10.26 -11.19
N VAL A 162 -4.95 9.43 -10.46
CA VAL A 162 -4.05 9.89 -9.39
C VAL A 162 -3.00 10.85 -9.96
N ARG A 163 -2.32 10.49 -11.05
CA ARG A 163 -1.31 11.34 -11.69
C ARG A 163 -1.84 12.71 -12.09
N ARG A 164 -3.05 12.79 -12.65
CA ARG A 164 -3.69 14.07 -13.00
C ARG A 164 -3.84 14.98 -11.78
N ARG A 165 -4.27 14.43 -10.63
CA ARG A 165 -4.41 15.20 -9.38
C ARG A 165 -3.04 15.66 -8.86
N LEU A 166 -2.05 14.78 -8.88
CA LEU A 166 -0.68 15.10 -8.46
C LEU A 166 -0.03 16.20 -9.31
N THR A 167 -0.23 16.17 -10.64
CA THR A 167 0.32 17.19 -11.56
C THR A 167 -0.32 18.58 -11.44
N LYS A 168 -1.50 18.70 -10.80
CA LYS A 168 -2.10 20.01 -10.52
C LYS A 168 -1.35 20.75 -9.40
N ILE A 169 -0.71 20.01 -8.48
CA ILE A 169 0.09 20.56 -7.38
C ILE A 169 1.38 21.15 -7.89
N SER A 170 2.06 20.44 -8.80
CA SER A 170 3.34 20.88 -9.34
C SER A 170 3.25 22.16 -10.20
N LYS A 171 2.02 22.63 -10.52
CA LYS A 171 1.76 23.78 -11.39
C LYS A 171 1.30 25.05 -10.64
N GLY A 172 1.20 25.04 -9.32
CA GLY A 172 0.68 26.20 -8.57
C GLY A 172 1.20 26.31 -7.14
N LYS A 173 1.21 27.54 -6.62
CA LYS A 173 1.50 27.86 -5.21
C LYS A 173 0.35 27.36 -4.32
N ILE A 174 0.20 26.04 -4.16
CA ILE A 174 -0.74 25.49 -3.19
C ILE A 174 -0.26 25.90 -1.79
N PRO A 175 -1.11 26.54 -0.96
CA PRO A 175 -0.72 26.89 0.39
C PRO A 175 -0.29 25.63 1.15
N ALA A 176 0.87 25.73 1.80
CA ALA A 176 1.38 24.65 2.64
C ALA A 176 0.34 24.27 3.71
N MET A 177 0.18 22.97 3.95
CA MET A 177 -0.77 22.38 4.89
C MET A 177 -2.25 22.63 4.56
N SER A 178 -2.57 23.13 3.36
CA SER A 178 -3.97 23.26 2.94
C SER A 178 -4.66 21.90 2.78
N LYS A 179 -5.99 21.90 2.91
CA LYS A 179 -6.82 20.70 2.67
C LYS A 179 -6.53 20.06 1.29
N THR A 180 -6.32 20.90 0.26
CA THR A 180 -5.97 20.45 -1.09
C THR A 180 -4.62 19.75 -1.14
N GLU A 181 -3.59 20.30 -0.48
CA GLU A 181 -2.27 19.66 -0.40
C GLU A 181 -2.36 18.32 0.33
N LEU A 182 -3.04 18.27 1.48
CA LEU A 182 -3.16 17.05 2.27
C LEU A 182 -3.92 15.94 1.54
N HIS A 183 -5.01 16.26 0.82
CA HIS A 183 -5.70 15.26 -0.01
C HIS A 183 -4.81 14.69 -1.10
N ALA A 184 -4.03 15.54 -1.74
CA ALA A 184 -3.17 15.11 -2.82
C ALA A 184 -1.88 14.43 -2.30
N PHE A 185 -1.45 14.74 -1.08
CA PHE A 185 -0.44 13.97 -0.36
C PHE A 185 -0.96 12.56 -0.03
N VAL A 186 -2.22 12.40 0.38
CA VAL A 186 -2.85 11.08 0.54
C VAL A 186 -2.84 10.29 -0.77
N ASP A 187 -3.14 10.94 -1.91
CA ASP A 187 -3.00 10.31 -3.23
C ASP A 187 -1.56 9.84 -3.50
N TYR A 188 -0.58 10.67 -3.15
CA TYR A 188 0.84 10.39 -3.30
C TYR A 188 1.31 9.20 -2.46
N THR A 189 0.80 9.05 -1.22
CA THR A 189 1.17 7.94 -0.34
C THR A 189 0.80 6.57 -0.87
N GLY A 190 -0.02 6.46 -1.93
CA GLY A 190 -0.50 5.21 -2.50
C GLY A 190 -1.86 4.75 -1.96
N LEU A 191 -2.37 5.35 -0.87
CA LEU A 191 -3.63 4.93 -0.24
C LEU A 191 -4.82 5.04 -1.21
N SER A 192 -4.94 6.13 -1.97
CA SER A 192 -6.04 6.29 -2.92
C SER A 192 -6.02 5.25 -4.03
N ALA A 193 -4.84 4.83 -4.49
CA ALA A 193 -4.71 3.79 -5.51
C ALA A 193 -5.19 2.43 -4.97
N LEU A 194 -4.85 2.12 -3.71
CA LEU A 194 -5.34 0.92 -3.02
C LEU A 194 -6.86 0.96 -2.85
N SER A 195 -7.43 2.07 -2.40
CA SER A 195 -8.88 2.21 -2.25
C SER A 195 -9.62 2.04 -3.58
N THR A 196 -9.12 2.63 -4.68
CA THR A 196 -9.72 2.43 -6.01
C THR A 196 -9.67 0.96 -6.43
N LEU A 197 -8.54 0.28 -6.21
CA LEU A 197 -8.41 -1.12 -6.61
C LEU A 197 -9.34 -2.04 -5.82
N ILE A 198 -9.49 -1.83 -4.51
CA ILE A 198 -10.45 -2.58 -3.68
C ILE A 198 -11.88 -2.39 -4.20
N MET A 199 -12.25 -1.15 -4.55
CA MET A 199 -13.58 -0.82 -5.08
C MET A 199 -13.83 -1.42 -6.47
N ASP A 200 -12.82 -1.53 -7.32
CA ASP A 200 -12.94 -2.17 -8.64
C ASP A 200 -13.03 -3.71 -8.55
N THR A 201 -12.52 -4.30 -7.46
CA THR A 201 -12.54 -5.76 -7.22
C THR A 201 -13.73 -6.26 -6.41
N ALA A 202 -14.57 -5.35 -5.90
CA ALA A 202 -15.76 -5.64 -5.09
C ALA A 202 -17.03 -5.61 -5.94
#